data_AF-A0A5A7S062-F1
#
_entry.id   AF-A0A5A7S062-F1
#
_cell.length_a   1.000
_cell.length_b   1.000
_cell.length_c   1.000
_cell.angle_alpha   90.00
_cell.angle_beta   90.00
_cell.angle_gamma   90.00
#
_symmetry.space_group_name_H-M   'P 1'
#
loop_
_entity.id
_entity.type
_entity.pdbx_description
1 polymer ?
#
loop_
_entity_poly.entity_id
_entity_poly.type
_entity_poly.pdbx_seq_one_letter_code
_entity_poly.pdbx_strand_id
1 'polypeptide(L)' 'MKGLDARFFWEYGKNGTDILGEVWAKAITAYLNKYPIDWNTPAGADSSIDAKVVQEWILLGDPSLKIGGYPN' A
#
# COMPACT_ATOMS: atom_id res chain seq x y z
N MET A 1 10.98 9.73 -5.31
CA MET A 1 9.64 9.52 -4.71
C MET A 1 9.53 8.06 -4.30
N LYS A 2 9.34 7.75 -3.01
CA LYS A 2 9.04 6.38 -2.54
C LYS A 2 7.57 6.11 -2.90
N GLY A 3 7.30 5.48 -4.05
CA GLY A 3 5.92 5.34 -4.56
C GLY A 3 5.19 4.18 -3.91
N LEU A 4 4.21 4.45 -3.05
CA LEU A 4 3.25 3.46 -2.55
C LEU A 4 2.23 3.09 -3.63
N ASP A 5 1.80 4.09 -4.40
CA ASP A 5 0.99 3.99 -5.61
C ASP A 5 1.61 3.08 -6.67
N ALA A 6 2.90 3.25 -6.96
CA ALA A 6 3.61 2.42 -7.94
C ALA A 6 3.61 0.93 -7.53
N ARG A 7 3.66 0.65 -6.23
CA ARG A 7 3.60 -0.72 -5.69
C ARG A 7 2.21 -1.31 -5.82
N PHE A 8 1.17 -0.50 -5.59
CA PHE A 8 -0.21 -0.92 -5.83
C PHE A 8 -0.42 -1.34 -7.28
N PHE A 9 -0.02 -0.50 -8.24
CA PHE A 9 -0.15 -0.83 -9.67
C PHE A 9 0.74 -1.99 -10.10
N TRP A 10 1.93 -2.13 -9.52
CA TRP A 10 2.79 -3.27 -9.79
C TRP A 10 2.19 -4.58 -9.25
N GLU A 11 1.65 -4.57 -8.04
CA GLU A 11 0.99 -5.73 -7.45
C GLU A 11 -0.22 -6.17 -8.30
N TYR A 12 -1.07 -5.22 -8.69
CA TYR A 12 -2.20 -5.50 -9.59
C TYR A 12 -1.76 -5.97 -10.98
N GLY A 13 -0.86 -5.23 -11.63
CA GLY A 13 -0.54 -5.41 -13.04
C GLY A 13 0.55 -6.45 -13.35
N LYS A 14 1.35 -6.87 -12.36
CA LYS A 14 2.46 -7.83 -12.56
C LYS A 14 2.34 -9.08 -11.71
N ASN A 15 1.82 -8.99 -10.48
CA ASN A 15 1.70 -10.16 -9.60
C ASN A 15 0.35 -10.88 -9.70
N GLY A 16 -0.60 -10.32 -10.45
CA GLY A 16 -1.90 -10.95 -10.70
C GLY A 16 -2.84 -10.95 -9.51
N THR A 17 -2.57 -10.16 -8.48
CA THR A 17 -3.51 -9.96 -7.36
C THR A 17 -4.63 -9.04 -7.82
N ASP A 18 -5.87 -9.49 -7.74
CA ASP A 18 -7.03 -8.74 -8.23
C ASP A 18 -8.09 -8.45 -7.15
N ILE A 19 -7.94 -8.97 -5.93
CA ILE A 19 -8.76 -8.56 -4.78
C ILE A 19 -8.23 -7.24 -4.24
N LEU A 20 -9.09 -6.21 -4.19
CA LEU A 20 -8.74 -4.83 -3.84
C LEU A 20 -7.98 -4.72 -2.51
N GLY A 21 -8.49 -5.36 -1.47
CA GLY A 21 -7.87 -5.39 -0.14
C GLY A 21 -6.53 -6.09 -0.13
N GLU A 22 -6.35 -7.14 -0.95
CA GLU A 22 -5.06 -7.84 -1.06
C GLU A 22 -4.02 -7.00 -1.78
N VAL A 23 -4.38 -6.35 -2.89
CA VAL A 23 -3.47 -5.44 -3.62
C VAL A 23 -3.01 -4.32 -2.69
N TRP A 24 -3.96 -3.69 -1.99
CA TRP A 24 -3.69 -2.63 -1.01
C TRP A 24 -2.77 -3.10 0.11
N ALA A 25 -3.09 -4.24 0.75
CA ALA A 25 -2.31 -4.78 1.86
C ALA A 25 -0.88 -5.15 1.45
N LYS A 26 -0.72 -5.80 0.28
CA LYS A 26 0.59 -6.17 -0.26
C LYS A 26 1.42 -4.94 -0.64
N ALA A 27 0.80 -3.89 -1.19
CA ALA A 27 1.49 -2.64 -1.51
C ALA A 27 2.06 -1.96 -0.26
N ILE A 28 1.25 -1.84 0.81
CA ILE A 28 1.69 -1.28 2.10
C ILE A 28 2.77 -2.16 2.73
N THR A 29 2.58 -3.47 2.73
CA THR A 29 3.57 -4.43 3.25
C THR A 29 4.90 -4.31 2.52
N ALA A 30 4.88 -4.26 1.20
CA ALA A 30 6.08 -4.08 0.39
C ALA A 30 6.75 -2.72 0.66
N TYR A 31 5.98 -1.65 0.87
CA TYR A 31 6.48 -0.34 1.24
C TYR A 31 7.23 -0.39 2.57
N LEU A 32 6.58 -0.90 3.62
CA LEU A 32 7.14 -0.98 4.98
C LEU A 32 8.34 -1.94 5.07
N ASN A 33 8.35 -3.04 4.30
CA ASN A 33 9.50 -3.92 4.21
C ASN A 33 10.71 -3.23 3.57
N LYS A 34 10.49 -2.27 2.66
CA LYS A 34 11.56 -1.51 2.02
C LYS A 34 11.99 -0.29 2.85
N TYR A 35 11.05 0.31 3.57
CA TYR A 35 11.22 1.51 4.38
C TYR A 35 10.61 1.27 5.76
N PRO A 36 11.30 0.52 6.64
CA PRO A 36 10.80 0.25 7.98
C PRO A 36 10.72 1.54 8.79
N ILE A 37 9.70 1.65 9.64
CA ILE A 37 9.49 2.83 10.50
C ILE A 37 10.38 2.72 11.74
N ASP A 38 11.31 3.67 11.87
CA ASP A 38 11.96 3.99 13.13
C ASP A 38 11.14 5.01 13.91
N TRP A 39 10.49 4.52 14.97
CA TRP A 39 9.62 5.27 15.86
C TRP A 39 10.37 6.22 16.82
N ASN A 40 11.71 6.17 16.87
CA ASN A 40 12.52 7.09 17.66
C ASN A 40 12.88 8.38 16.90
N THR A 41 12.51 8.46 15.63
CA THR A 41 12.78 9.64 14.80
C THR A 41 11.83 10.80 15.12
N PRO A 42 12.31 12.06 15.12
CA PRO A 42 11.45 13.21 15.36
C PRO A 42 10.46 13.42 14.21
N ALA A 43 9.36 14.11 14.50
CA ALA A 43 8.40 14.51 13.47
C ALA A 43 9.08 15.34 12.36
N GLY A 44 8.75 15.04 11.10
CA GLY A 44 9.36 15.66 9.93
C GLY A 44 10.61 14.96 9.41
N ALA A 45 11.16 13.98 10.14
CA ALA A 45 12.19 13.09 9.61
C ALA A 45 11.62 12.11 8.58
N ASP A 46 12.45 11.60 7.67
CA ASP A 46 12.06 10.68 6.60
C ASP A 46 11.20 9.49 7.08
N SER A 47 11.60 8.84 8.18
CA SER A 47 10.86 7.71 8.77
C SER A 47 9.47 8.13 9.28
N SER A 48 9.35 9.31 9.90
CA SER A 48 8.05 9.84 10.33
C SER A 48 7.14 10.19 9.14
N ILE A 49 7.73 10.60 8.00
CA ILE A 49 7.00 10.85 6.75
C ILE A 49 6.53 9.52 6.15
N ASP A 50 7.35 8.46 6.19
CA ASP A 50 6.95 7.12 5.75
C ASP A 50 5.74 6.61 6.55
N ALA A 51 5.72 6.83 7.87
CA ALA A 51 4.57 6.49 8.71
C ALA A 51 3.30 7.25 8.31
N LYS A 52 3.41 8.57 8.07
CA LYS A 52 2.31 9.41 7.56
C LYS A 52 1.77 8.90 6.23
N VAL A 53 2.64 8.55 5.28
CA VAL A 53 2.24 8.07 3.95
C VAL A 53 1.35 6.83 4.07
N VAL A 54 1.73 5.86 4.90
CA VAL A 54 0.93 4.63 5.09
C VAL A 54 -0.39 4.93 5.82
N GLN A 55 -0.39 5.84 6.79
CA GLN A 55 -1.60 6.23 7.52
C GLN A 55 -2.62 6.98 6.65
N GLU A 56 -2.16 7.76 5.67
CA GLU A 56 -3.04 8.50 4.75
C GLU A 56 -3.61 7.62 3.62
N TRP A 57 -2.98 6.47 3.37
CA TRP A 57 -3.39 5.53 2.32
C TRP A 57 -4.48 4.56 2.81
N ILE A 58 -5.59 5.09 3.29
CA ILE A 58 -6.70 4.28 3.83
C ILE A 58 -7.53 3.67 2.70
N LEU A 59 -7.89 2.39 2.82
CA LEU A 59 -8.89 1.76 1.98
C LEU A 59 -10.28 1.93 2.60
N LEU A 60 -11.19 2.62 1.90
CA LEU A 60 -12.58 2.80 2.30
C LEU A 60 -13.50 2.01 1.37
N GLY A 61 -14.46 1.27 1.95
CA GLY A 61 -15.39 0.41 1.23
C GLY A 61 -15.17 -1.08 1.51
N ASP A 62 -15.67 -1.93 0.63
CA ASP A 62 -15.52 -3.39 0.75
C ASP A 62 -14.16 -3.84 0.20
N PRO A 63 -13.23 -4.32 1.05
CA PRO A 63 -11.91 -4.77 0.62
C PRO A 63 -11.96 -6.09 -0.17
N SER A 64 -13.07 -6.83 -0.13
CA SER A 64 -13.20 -8.13 -0.81
C SER A 64 -13.52 -8.03 -2.30
N LEU A 65 -13.75 -6.81 -2.81
CA LEU A 65 -14.08 -6.59 -4.22
C LEU A 65 -12.94 -6.99 -5.15
N LYS A 66 -13.29 -7.68 -6.23
CA LYS A 66 -12.39 -7.98 -7.34
C LYS A 66 -12.29 -6.78 -8.30
N ILE A 67 -11.09 -6.22 -8.45
CA ILE A 67 -10.78 -5.18 -9.42
C ILE A 67 -10.97 -5.76 -10.83
N GLY A 68 -11.83 -5.12 -11.62
CA GLY A 68 -12.23 -5.60 -12.95
C GLY A 68 -13.49 -6.50 -12.96
N GLY A 69 -14.06 -6.79 -11.79
CA GLY A 69 -15.33 -7.50 -11.66
C GLY A 69 -15.22 -9.03 -11.64
N TYR A 70 -16.37 -9.68 -11.51
CA TYR A 70 -16.49 -11.15 -11.49
C TYR A 70 -16.96 -11.66 -12.86
N PRO A 71 -16.56 -12.88 -13.27
CA PRO A 71 -17.12 -13.51 -14.45
C PRO A 71 -18.65 -13.67 -14.33
N ASN A 72 -19.35 -13.55 -15.45
CA ASN A 72 -20.77 -13.86 -15.55
C ASN A 72 -21.01 -15.38 -15.59
#